data_AF-R9IPS4-F1
#
_entry.id   AF-R9IPS4-F1
#
_cell.length_a   1.000
_cell.length_b   1.000
_cell.length_c   1.000
_cell.angle_alpha   90.00
_cell.angle_beta   90.00
_cell.angle_gamma   90.00
#
_symmetry.space_group_name_H-M   'P 1'
#
loop_
_entity.id
_entity.type
_entity.pdbx_description
1 polymer ?
#
loop_
_entity_poly.entity_id
_entity_poly.type
_entity_poly.pdbx_seq_one_letter_code
_entity_poly.pdbx_strand_id
1 'polypeptide(L)'
;MPYKTQKGTKYAVLYNEGFRRVKYALGSYADIIPEYEQMNKPKELFFRYKANVCEMCGAYVPAVKVYQVKSMSDLDVNTEWGAIMNKKKRKTLVVCGDCYDRIHK
;
A
#
# COMPACT_ATOMS: atom_id res chain seq x y z
N MET A 1 11.97 -31.51 -4.72
CA MET A 1 11.62 -31.55 -6.16
C MET A 1 12.53 -30.61 -6.94
N PRO A 2 13.14 -31.06 -8.05
CA PRO A 2 13.96 -30.20 -8.91
C PRO A 2 13.09 -29.25 -9.75
N TYR A 3 13.50 -27.99 -9.89
CA TYR A 3 12.86 -27.00 -10.77
C TYR A 3 13.92 -26.21 -11.56
N LYS A 4 13.59 -25.83 -12.79
CA LYS A 4 14.51 -25.12 -13.69
C LYS A 4 14.49 -23.61 -13.39
N THR A 5 15.67 -22.99 -13.29
CA THR A 5 15.83 -21.53 -13.24
C THR A 5 16.76 -21.07 -14.37
N GLN A 6 16.76 -19.78 -14.71
CA GLN A 6 17.65 -19.21 -15.74
C GLN A 6 19.15 -19.45 -15.45
N LYS A 7 19.53 -19.68 -14.19
CA LYS A 7 20.91 -19.93 -13.74
C LYS A 7 21.22 -21.41 -13.48
N GLY A 8 20.31 -22.32 -13.84
CA GLY A 8 20.46 -23.77 -13.64
C GLY A 8 19.34 -24.41 -12.82
N THR A 9 19.49 -25.71 -12.56
CA THR A 9 18.49 -26.52 -11.85
C THR A 9 18.64 -26.33 -10.34
N LYS A 10 17.58 -25.92 -9.66
CA LYS A 10 17.53 -25.80 -8.20
C LYS A 10 16.65 -26.90 -7.61
N TYR A 11 16.91 -27.25 -6.35
CA TYR A 11 16.12 -28.24 -5.61
C TYR A 11 15.32 -27.51 -4.54
N ALA A 12 14.01 -27.70 -4.55
CA ALA A 12 13.16 -27.35 -3.40
C ALA A 12 13.13 -28.57 -2.47
N VAL A 13 13.70 -28.43 -1.27
CA VAL A 13 13.53 -29.41 -0.20
C VAL A 13 12.24 -29.05 0.52
N LEU A 14 11.23 -29.92 0.46
CA LEU A 14 10.07 -29.78 1.33
C LEU A 14 10.55 -30.14 2.74
N TYR A 15 10.25 -29.28 3.71
CA TYR A 15 10.62 -29.50 5.11
C TYR A 15 10.11 -30.87 5.56
N ASN A 16 11.03 -31.73 5.99
CA ASN A 16 10.82 -33.15 6.23
C ASN A 16 11.09 -33.57 7.68
N GLU A 17 11.51 -32.65 8.54
CA GLU A 17 11.83 -32.93 9.96
C GLU A 17 10.58 -33.04 10.85
N GLY A 18 9.39 -32.90 10.27
CA GLY A 18 8.12 -32.93 10.99
C GLY A 18 7.91 -31.70 11.87
N PHE A 19 6.66 -31.33 12.10
CA PHE A 19 6.34 -30.30 13.09
C PHE A 19 6.20 -30.97 14.45
N ARG A 20 6.95 -30.50 15.46
CA ARG A 20 6.81 -30.99 16.82
C ARG A 20 5.37 -30.76 17.29
N ARG A 21 4.66 -31.83 17.63
CA ARG A 21 3.31 -31.74 18.23
C ARG A 21 3.42 -31.24 19.66
N VAL A 22 2.81 -30.09 19.94
CA VAL A 22 2.61 -29.60 21.30
C VAL A 22 1.44 -30.39 21.90
N LYS A 23 1.69 -31.16 22.97
CA LYS A 23 0.69 -32.06 23.60
C LYS A 23 -0.20 -31.37 24.65
N TYR A 24 0.13 -30.14 25.02
CA TYR A 24 -0.61 -29.35 25.98
C TYR A 24 -1.34 -28.21 25.26
N ALA A 25 -2.44 -27.75 25.83
CA ALA A 25 -3.11 -26.55 25.35
C ALA A 25 -2.14 -25.36 25.52
N LEU A 26 -1.80 -24.69 24.43
CA LEU A 26 -1.23 -23.35 24.53
C LEU A 26 -2.25 -22.50 25.32
N GLY A 27 -1.76 -21.69 26.26
CA GLY A 27 -2.63 -20.86 27.10
C GLY A 27 -3.43 -19.84 26.27
N SER A 28 -4.13 -18.92 26.95
CA SER A 28 -4.91 -17.84 26.29
C SER A 28 -4.11 -16.96 25.31
N TYR A 29 -2.78 -17.06 25.32
CA TYR A 29 -1.85 -16.33 24.47
C TYR A 29 -1.57 -17.02 23.12
N ALA A 30 -2.17 -18.19 22.85
CA ALA A 30 -2.00 -18.92 21.59
C ALA A 30 -2.37 -18.08 20.36
N ASP A 31 -3.37 -17.20 20.51
CA ASP A 31 -3.86 -16.31 19.46
C ASP A 31 -3.21 -14.92 19.48
N ILE A 32 -2.31 -14.66 20.43
CA ILE A 32 -1.64 -13.37 20.54
C ILE A 32 -0.51 -13.32 19.51
N ILE A 33 -0.82 -12.65 18.41
CA ILE A 33 0.16 -12.32 17.39
C ILE A 33 1.10 -11.26 17.99
N PRO A 34 2.43 -11.44 17.94
CA PRO A 34 3.36 -10.44 18.43
C PRO A 34 3.17 -9.14 17.65
N GLU A 35 3.19 -8.02 18.35
CA GLU A 35 3.07 -6.71 17.73
C GLU A 35 4.32 -6.40 16.93
N TYR A 36 4.25 -6.64 15.62
CA TYR A 36 5.35 -6.32 14.72
C TYR A 36 5.43 -4.79 14.57
N GLU A 37 6.51 -4.20 15.09
CA GLU A 37 6.78 -2.75 15.05
C GLU A 37 6.68 -2.15 13.63
N GLN A 38 6.88 -2.97 12.60
CA GLN A 38 6.74 -2.58 11.19
C GLN A 38 5.28 -2.30 10.77
N MET A 39 4.29 -2.93 11.42
CA MET A 39 2.86 -2.72 11.11
C MET A 39 2.34 -1.37 11.62
N ASN A 40 2.93 -0.82 12.68
CA ASN A 40 2.51 0.43 13.30
C ASN A 40 3.14 1.68 12.67
N LYS A 41 4.03 1.51 11.67
CA LYS A 41 4.66 2.66 11.00
C LYS A 41 3.67 3.30 10.02
N PRO A 42 3.34 4.60 10.19
CA PRO A 42 2.47 5.29 9.25
C PRO A 42 3.10 5.27 7.85
N LYS A 43 2.27 5.00 6.84
CA LYS A 43 2.70 4.95 5.44
C LYS A 43 2.86 6.36 4.86
N GLU A 44 3.53 6.44 3.73
CA GLU A 44 3.82 7.70 3.02
C GLU A 44 2.58 8.61 2.79
N LEU A 45 1.42 8.00 2.51
CA LEU A 45 0.16 8.72 2.34
C LEU A 45 -0.24 9.53 3.58
N PHE A 46 0.02 9.00 4.78
CA PHE A 46 -0.29 9.68 6.04
C PHE A 46 0.49 10.99 6.16
N PHE A 47 1.79 10.96 5.82
CA PHE A 47 2.63 12.14 5.86
C PHE A 47 2.22 13.19 4.84
N ARG A 48 1.83 12.76 3.62
CA ARG A 48 1.29 13.67 2.60
C ARG A 48 -0.03 14.30 3.02
N TYR A 49 -0.92 13.51 3.61
CA TYR A 49 -2.17 14.02 4.15
C TYR A 49 -1.91 15.06 5.25
N LYS A 50 -1.02 14.75 6.19
CA LYS A 50 -0.65 15.64 7.30
C LYS A 50 0.08 16.91 6.84
N ALA A 51 0.70 16.90 5.66
CA ALA A 51 1.36 18.08 5.10
C ALA A 51 0.37 19.19 4.73
N ASN A 52 -0.94 18.89 4.58
CA ASN A 52 -1.97 19.88 4.25
C ASN A 52 -1.70 20.65 2.95
N VAL A 53 -0.98 20.04 2.01
CA VAL A 53 -0.67 20.63 0.70
C VAL A 53 -1.41 19.88 -0.40
N CYS A 54 -2.13 20.64 -1.21
CA CYS A 54 -2.80 20.17 -2.42
C CYS A 54 -1.78 19.77 -3.48
N GLU A 55 -1.82 18.54 -3.98
CA GLU A 55 -0.85 18.06 -4.98
C GLU A 55 -1.15 18.49 -6.42
N MET A 56 -2.35 19.02 -6.66
CA MET A 56 -2.74 19.60 -7.95
C MET A 56 -2.41 21.08 -8.01
N CYS A 57 -2.89 21.81 -7.02
CA CYS A 57 -2.84 23.27 -6.99
C CYS A 57 -1.67 23.84 -6.17
N GLY A 58 -0.98 23.03 -5.38
CA GLY A 58 0.13 23.45 -4.52
C GLY A 58 -0.28 24.27 -3.29
N ALA A 59 -1.57 24.61 -3.15
CA ALA A 59 -2.06 25.41 -2.04
C ALA A 59 -1.98 24.67 -0.70
N TYR A 60 -1.59 25.39 0.34
CA TYR A 60 -1.68 24.93 1.73
C TYR A 60 -3.10 25.16 2.24
N VAL A 61 -3.82 24.08 2.57
CA VAL A 61 -5.23 24.13 2.98
C VAL A 61 -5.43 23.26 4.22
N PRO A 62 -6.10 23.76 5.28
CA PRO A 62 -6.24 23.03 6.54
C PRO A 62 -7.06 21.74 6.42
N ALA A 63 -7.94 21.63 5.42
CA ALA A 63 -8.74 20.46 5.15
C ALA A 63 -8.47 19.94 3.73
N VAL A 64 -7.69 18.86 3.64
CA VAL A 64 -7.43 18.11 2.42
C VAL A 64 -8.20 16.80 2.42
N LYS A 65 -8.54 16.32 1.22
CA LYS A 65 -9.19 15.03 0.95
C LYS A 65 -8.24 14.15 0.15
N VAL A 66 -8.36 12.84 0.32
CA VAL A 66 -7.61 11.86 -0.48
C VAL A 66 -8.53 11.31 -1.57
N TYR A 67 -8.14 11.52 -2.82
CA TYR A 67 -8.76 10.88 -3.96
C TYR A 67 -7.98 9.59 -4.30
N GLN A 68 -8.68 8.47 -4.45
CA GLN A 68 -8.07 7.16 -4.76
C GLN A 68 -8.79 6.50 -5.94
N VAL A 69 -8.01 6.03 -6.92
CA VAL A 69 -8.52 5.25 -8.05
C VAL A 69 -8.40 3.74 -7.80
N LYS A 70 -9.25 2.96 -8.48
CA LYS A 70 -9.26 1.49 -8.39
C LYS A 70 -7.95 0.89 -8.95
N SER A 71 -7.55 1.31 -10.13
CA SER A 71 -6.34 0.85 -10.81
C SER A 71 -5.58 1.99 -11.48
N MET A 72 -4.29 1.79 -11.75
CA MET A 72 -3.49 2.76 -12.50
C MET A 72 -3.76 2.68 -14.02
N SER A 73 -4.29 1.55 -14.49
CA SER A 73 -4.60 1.31 -15.91
C SER A 73 -5.89 2.00 -16.34
N ASP A 74 -6.84 2.17 -15.44
CA ASP A 74 -8.13 2.82 -15.72
C ASP A 74 -8.04 4.35 -15.61
N LEU A 75 -6.82 4.89 -15.52
CA LEU A 75 -6.56 6.31 -15.31
C LEU A 75 -6.49 7.04 -16.65
N ASP A 76 -7.34 8.04 -16.85
CA ASP A 76 -7.28 8.88 -18.04
C ASP A 76 -6.14 9.90 -17.92
N VAL A 77 -5.08 9.70 -18.70
CA VAL A 77 -3.88 10.55 -18.72
C VAL A 77 -4.16 11.94 -19.27
N ASN A 78 -5.26 12.14 -20.00
CA ASN A 78 -5.64 13.44 -20.54
C ASN A 78 -6.17 14.40 -19.47
N THR A 79 -6.57 13.89 -18.31
CA THR A 79 -7.02 14.71 -17.19
C THR A 79 -5.82 15.25 -16.40
N GLU A 80 -5.95 16.47 -15.85
CA GLU A 80 -4.88 17.10 -15.06
C GLU A 80 -4.45 16.22 -13.86
N TRP A 81 -5.42 15.64 -13.16
CA TRP A 81 -5.18 14.74 -12.02
C TRP A 81 -4.60 13.40 -12.46
N GLY A 82 -5.07 12.84 -13.58
CA GLY A 82 -4.55 11.60 -14.14
C GLY A 82 -3.09 11.72 -14.60
N ALA A 83 -2.73 12.83 -15.24
CA ALA A 83 -1.34 13.10 -15.62
C ALA A 83 -0.40 13.13 -14.40
N ILE A 84 -0.81 13.79 -13.31
CA ILE A 84 -0.03 13.86 -12.06
C ILE A 84 0.11 12.47 -11.43
N MET A 85 -0.98 11.73 -11.31
CA MET A 85 -1.00 10.39 -10.72
C MET A 85 -0.15 9.41 -11.52
N ASN A 86 -0.21 9.47 -12.86
CA ASN A 86 0.61 8.64 -13.75
C ASN A 86 2.11 8.99 -13.63
N LYS A 87 2.45 10.28 -13.65
CA LYS A 87 3.85 10.76 -13.49
C LYS A 87 4.46 10.29 -12.17
N LYS A 88 3.68 10.37 -11.07
CA LYS A 88 4.12 9.93 -9.73
C LYS A 88 4.03 8.41 -9.54
N LYS A 89 3.37 7.68 -10.45
CA LYS A 89 3.03 6.25 -10.34
C LYS A 89 2.31 5.90 -9.02
N ARG A 90 1.32 6.73 -8.65
CA ARG A 90 0.57 6.58 -7.39
C ARG A 90 -0.93 6.57 -7.64
N LYS A 91 -1.63 5.64 -6.98
CA LYS A 91 -3.10 5.52 -7.02
C LYS A 91 -3.84 6.52 -6.13
N THR A 92 -3.11 7.35 -5.38
CA THR A 92 -3.68 8.29 -4.41
C THR A 92 -3.17 9.70 -4.66
N LEU A 93 -4.08 10.66 -4.55
CA LEU A 93 -3.81 12.09 -4.73
C LEU A 93 -4.42 12.87 -3.56
N VAL A 94 -3.64 13.75 -2.93
CA VAL A 94 -4.11 14.64 -1.86
C VAL A 94 -4.54 15.97 -2.48
N VAL A 95 -5.79 16.37 -2.26
CA VAL A 95 -6.42 17.51 -2.94
C VAL A 95 -7.21 18.37 -1.95
N CYS A 96 -7.34 19.67 -2.21
CA CYS A 96 -8.27 20.52 -1.47
C CYS A 96 -9.73 20.26 -1.90
N GLY A 97 -10.70 20.86 -1.19
CA GLY A 97 -12.13 20.73 -1.51
C GLY A 97 -12.46 21.12 -2.95
N ASP A 98 -12.00 22.29 -3.40
CA ASP A 98 -12.30 22.79 -4.75
C ASP A 98 -11.75 21.87 -5.85
N CYS A 99 -10.55 21.36 -5.62
CA CYS A 99 -9.89 20.42 -6.52
C CYS A 99 -10.58 19.05 -6.55
N TYR A 100 -11.08 18.60 -5.39
CA TYR A 100 -11.85 17.36 -5.29
C TYR A 100 -13.16 17.45 -6.08
N ASP A 101 -13.85 18.58 -5.99
CA ASP A 101 -15.11 18.80 -6.69
C ASP A 101 -14.92 18.88 -8.21
N ARG A 102 -13.77 19.35 -8.70
CA ARG A 102 -13.40 19.31 -10.13
C ARG A 102 -13.18 17.90 -10.66
N ILE A 103 -12.75 16.96 -9.83
CA ILE A 103 -12.52 15.56 -10.23
C ILE A 103 -13.85 14.79 -10.30
N HIS A 104 -14.84 15.18 -9.50
CA HIS A 104 -16.14 14.53 -9.41
C HIS A 104 -17.26 15.22 -10.22
N LYS A 105 -16.95 16.30 -10.93
CA LYS A 105 -17.82 16.88 -11.96
C LYS A 105 -17.68 16.13 -13.27
#